data_AF-A0A2I1C4X1-F1
#
_entry.id   AF-A0A2I1C4X1-F1
#
_cell.length_a   1.000
_cell.length_b   1.000
_cell.length_c   1.000
_cell.angle_alpha   90.00
_cell.angle_beta   90.00
_cell.angle_gamma   90.00
#
_symmetry.space_group_name_H-M   'P 1'
#
loop_
_entity.id
_entity.type
_entity.pdbx_description
1 polymer ?
#
loop_
_entity_poly.entity_id
_entity_poly.type
_entity_poly.pdbx_seq_one_letter_code
_entity_poly.pdbx_strand_id
1 'polypeptide(L)' 'MGVPFEALIPYGIIIAMFGVTGAGLTAAKYLGNEGKKARWNKDLWDRQSA' A
#
# COMPACT_ATOMS: atom_id res chain seq x y z
N MET A 1 -28.33 -18.20 15.63
CA MET A 1 -27.03 -18.83 15.39
C MET A 1 -26.00 -17.71 15.25
N GLY A 2 -24.92 -17.72 16.04
CA GLY A 2 -23.88 -16.67 15.98
C GLY A 2 -23.10 -16.71 14.65
N VAL A 3 -22.42 -15.61 14.32
CA VAL A 3 -21.61 -15.51 13.09
C VAL A 3 -20.48 -16.55 13.13
N PRO A 4 -20.30 -17.35 12.06
CA PRO A 4 -19.23 -18.35 12.00
C PRO A 4 -17.88 -17.65 11.77
N PHE A 5 -17.13 -17.39 12.85
CA PHE A 5 -15.86 -16.68 12.78
C PHE A 5 -14.80 -17.48 11.99
N GLU A 6 -14.87 -18.81 11.99
CA GLU A 6 -13.95 -19.64 11.19
C GLU A 6 -14.05 -19.33 9.70
N ALA A 7 -15.25 -18.94 9.21
CA ALA A 7 -15.43 -18.52 7.83
C ALA A 7 -14.82 -17.14 7.53
N LEU A 8 -14.54 -16.33 8.56
CA LEU A 8 -13.95 -14.99 8.42
C LEU A 8 -12.43 -14.99 8.56
N ILE A 9 -11.83 -16.00 9.20
CA ILE A 9 -10.37 -16.12 9.36
C ILE A 9 -9.63 -16.03 8.01
N PRO A 10 -10.04 -16.73 6.93
CA PRO A 10 -9.35 -16.62 5.65
C PRO A 10 -9.35 -15.20 5.09
N TYR A 11 -10.49 -14.50 5.20
CA TYR A 11 -10.61 -13.12 4.74
C TYR A 11 -9.78 -12.16 5.60
N GLY A 12 -9.72 -12.37 6.91
CA GLY A 12 -8.87 -11.60 7.81
C GLY A 12 -7.39 -11.72 7.45
N ILE A 13 -6.93 -12.93 7.13
CA ILE A 13 -5.56 -13.18 6.66
C ILE A 13 -5.29 -12.43 5.35
N ILE A 14 -6.21 -12.53 4.38
CA ILE A 14 -6.10 -11.84 3.09
C ILE A 14 -5.98 -10.32 3.30
N ILE A 15 -6.88 -9.73 4.09
CA ILE A 15 -6.87 -8.30 4.41
C ILE A 15 -5.55 -7.90 5.09
N ALA A 16 -5.08 -8.69 6.04
CA ALA A 16 -3.83 -8.43 6.75
C ALA A 16 -2.63 -8.45 5.79
N MET A 17 -2.55 -9.47 4.92
CA MET A 17 -1.46 -9.57 3.94
C MET A 17 -1.47 -8.39 2.96
N PHE A 18 -2.62 -8.05 2.37
CA PHE A 18 -2.73 -6.89 1.48
C PHE A 18 -2.44 -5.57 2.21
N GLY A 19 -2.88 -5.43 3.46
CA GLY A 19 -2.60 -4.26 4.29
C GLY A 19 -1.11 -4.08 4.57
N VAL A 20 -0.43 -5.15 5.00
CA VAL A 20 1.01 -5.14 5.26
C VAL A 20 1.80 -4.84 3.99
N THR A 21 1.45 -5.46 2.86
CA THR A 21 2.13 -5.18 1.59
C THR A 21 1.91 -3.74 1.14
N GLY A 22 0.69 -3.21 1.20
CA GLY A 22 0.38 -1.83 0.81
C GLY A 22 1.10 -0.80 1.67
N ALA A 23 1.10 -0.99 2.99
CA ALA A 23 1.83 -0.15 3.93
C ALA A 23 3.35 -0.23 3.70
N GLY A 24 3.89 -1.44 3.50
CA GLY A 24 5.30 -1.67 3.21
C GLY A 24 5.77 -0.96 1.94
N LEU A 25 5.01 -1.07 0.84
CA LEU A 25 5.30 -0.36 -0.41
C LEU A 25 5.25 1.16 -0.24
N THR A 26 4.31 1.66 0.56
CA THR A 26 4.19 3.10 0.85
C THR A 26 5.39 3.60 1.64
N ALA A 27 5.79 2.87 2.69
CA ALA A 27 6.95 3.20 3.52
C ALA A 27 8.25 3.14 2.72
N ALA A 28 8.45 2.10 1.91
CA ALA A 28 9.63 1.98 1.05
C ALA A 28 9.77 3.17 0.08
N LYS A 29 8.66 3.59 -0.56
CA LYS A 29 8.63 4.76 -1.44
C LYS A 29 8.86 6.07 -0.68
N TYR A 30 8.34 6.19 0.54
CA TYR A 30 8.53 7.38 1.37
C TYR A 30 9.99 7.55 1.76
N LEU A 31 10.64 6.47 2.21
CA LEU A 31 12.06 6.47 2.54
C LEU A 31 12.94 6.73 1.31
N GLY A 32 12.62 6.13 0.16
CA GLY A 32 13.34 6.36 -1.09
C GLY A 32 13.19 7.78 -1.65
N ASN A 33 12.18 8.53 -1.21
CA ASN A 33 11.93 9.91 -1.63
C ASN A 33 12.32 10.94 -0.54
N GLU A 34 13.29 10.62 0.31
CA GLU A 34 13.76 11.52 1.39
C GLU A 34 12.65 11.95 2.36
N GLY A 35 11.66 11.09 2.59
CA GLY A 35 10.49 11.42 3.39
C GLY A 35 9.46 12.27 2.66
N LYS A 36 9.50 12.34 1.33
CA LYS A 36 8.46 12.99 0.51
C LYS A 36 7.51 11.93 -0.03
N LYS A 37 6.24 12.31 -0.20
CA LYS A 37 5.24 11.42 -0.81
C LYS A 37 5.58 11.18 -2.28
N ALA A 38 5.43 9.93 -2.73
CA ALA A 38 5.60 9.60 -4.14
C ALA A 38 4.62 10.39 -5.02
N ARG A 39 5.13 11.03 -6.07
CA ARG A 39 4.32 11.70 -7.10
C ARG A 39 3.82 10.68 -8.11
N TRP A 40 2.52 10.70 -8.35
CA TRP A 40 1.84 9.88 -9.36
C TRP A 40 1.48 10.75 -10.57
N ASN A 41 1.26 10.13 -11.73
CA ASN A 41 0.88 10.83 -12.97
C ASN A 41 1.86 11.93 -13.43
N LYS A 42 3.18 11.69 -13.32
CA LYS A 42 4.19 12.61 -13.87
C LYS A 42 4.04 12.70 -15.40
N ASP A 43 3.75 13.90 -15.88
CA ASP A 43 3.70 14.22 -17.30
C ASP A 43 5.10 14.33 -17.92
N LEU A 44 5.19 14.67 -19.22
CA LEU A 44 6.47 14.76 -19.92
C LEU A 44 7.36 15.86 -19.33
N TRP A 45 6.76 16.98 -18.92
CA TRP A 45 7.45 18.10 -18.31
C TRP A 45 8.03 17.74 -16.93
N ASP A 46 7.24 17.08 -16.09
CA ASP A 46 7.65 16.58 -14.76
C ASP A 46 8.79 15.56 -14.82
N ARG A 47 8.94 14.85 -15.94
CA ARG A 47 10.02 13.87 -16.15
C ARG A 47 11.31 14.51 -16.63
N GLN A 48 11.23 15.59 -17.42
CA GLN A 48 12.39 16.36 -17.87
C GLN A 48 12.93 17.27 -16.77
N SER A 49 12.05 17.74 -15.89
CA SER A 49 12.38 18.66 -14.79
C SER A 49 12.84 17.96 -13.51
N ALA A 50 12.91 16.62 -13.53
CA ALA A 50 13.21 15.78 -12.36
C ALA A 50 14.70 15.65 -12.09
#